data_AF-W2YI93-F1
#
_entry.id   AF-W2YI93-F1
#
_cell.length_a   1.000
_cell.length_b   1.000
_cell.length_c   1.000
_cell.angle_alpha   90.00
_cell.angle_beta   90.00
_cell.angle_gamma   90.00
#
_symmetry.space_group_name_H-M   'P 1'
#
loop_
_entity.id
_entity.type
_entity.pdbx_description
1 polymer ?
#
loop_
_entity_poly.entity_id
_entity_poly.type
_entity_poly.pdbx_seq_one_letter_code
_entity_poly.pdbx_strand_id
1 'polypeptide(L)'
;MLMRFSRSVEPSPPKRLKLSDLKDMFSFVTWSCNTLYGNAFSGMTITPKRDEKQTECHRINLEEGPTVTPTMLLNEVFAQFDANCKSIELDSSDVPFALELSNTLSSPFSSEEEFAVTALALLNEYLFEGLSDTPIRPKILGEAKSDGTYSCESKLLLSVKFHRENGERDSTMHNIGCYIHALPDPVDCQIPSFLLDFSGPLLNVSGIVNVGEDKLVCDPLSVSFPLVFSDNDDLLLGLARLCASLKTAVRELCTLSISNSESLKPPMDQLQFPFKRSYEKDGVVTKFTYTKRIVKCTFEAKTESGVEVIVKFSRTYGKEVHEYCAKAGVAPALLHCETLVSGWIFIVMEKSNSTLLVNVLQERGLARQLLEPKINQIRELLRAKNFVHGDLRVSNLMWEEDKKELTIIDFDWAGKCGEVVYPPLINTTAHWPDGVAPGKVIEAAHDEYWLDLVLELDEVTE
;
A
#
# COMPACT_ATOMS: atom_id res chain seq x y z
N MET A 1 7.53 43.87 -62.22
CA MET A 1 8.81 43.99 -61.50
C MET A 1 8.68 43.15 -60.23
N LEU A 2 9.63 42.25 -60.03
CA LEU A 2 9.61 41.02 -59.22
C LEU A 2 9.08 41.11 -57.77
N MET A 3 8.24 40.13 -57.42
CA MET A 3 7.93 39.71 -56.04
C MET A 3 9.20 39.19 -55.34
N ARG A 4 9.45 39.65 -54.11
CA ARG A 4 10.51 39.13 -53.25
C ARG A 4 10.00 37.90 -52.48
N PHE A 5 10.70 36.78 -52.65
CA PHE A 5 10.53 35.57 -51.83
C PHE A 5 11.00 35.83 -50.40
N SER A 6 10.15 35.52 -49.42
CA SER A 6 10.50 35.38 -48.01
C SER A 6 11.39 34.14 -47.82
N ARG A 7 12.50 34.31 -47.11
CA ARG A 7 13.42 33.23 -46.74
C ARG A 7 12.68 32.23 -45.84
N SER A 8 12.78 30.95 -46.17
CA SER A 8 12.48 29.83 -45.29
C SER A 8 13.31 29.95 -44.01
N VAL A 9 12.63 30.00 -42.86
CA VAL A 9 13.27 29.81 -41.55
C VAL A 9 13.50 28.30 -41.42
N GLU A 10 14.76 27.87 -41.47
CA GLU A 10 15.11 26.51 -41.05
C GLU A 10 14.74 26.35 -39.56
N PRO A 11 14.14 25.22 -39.15
CA PRO A 11 13.91 24.95 -37.74
C PRO A 11 15.27 24.89 -37.04
N SER A 12 15.46 25.72 -36.01
CA SER A 12 16.59 25.62 -35.10
C SER A 12 16.66 24.20 -34.54
N PRO A 13 17.85 23.58 -34.42
CA PRO A 13 17.99 22.27 -33.81
C PRO A 13 17.38 22.29 -32.40
N PRO A 14 16.74 21.20 -31.94
CA PRO A 14 16.19 21.14 -30.59
C PRO A 14 17.30 21.48 -29.59
N LYS A 15 17.01 22.42 -28.69
CA LYS A 15 17.94 22.80 -27.62
C LYS A 15 18.09 21.60 -26.70
N ARG A 16 19.32 21.13 -26.49
CA ARG A 16 19.65 20.09 -25.51
C ARG A 16 19.16 20.50 -24.12
N LEU A 17 18.56 19.56 -23.38
CA LEU A 17 18.04 19.78 -22.04
C LEU A 17 19.14 19.53 -21.01
N LYS A 18 19.38 20.49 -20.10
CA LYS A 18 20.30 20.25 -18.98
C LYS A 18 19.62 19.41 -17.93
N LEU A 19 20.36 18.49 -17.31
CA LEU A 19 19.88 17.68 -16.18
C LEU A 19 19.37 18.55 -15.00
N SER A 20 19.94 19.75 -14.84
CA SER A 20 19.50 20.76 -13.86
C SER A 20 18.15 21.38 -14.17
N ASP A 21 17.80 21.53 -15.45
CA ASP A 21 16.54 22.14 -15.92
C ASP A 21 15.38 21.15 -15.79
N LEU A 22 15.72 19.89 -15.54
CA LEU A 22 14.79 18.79 -15.30
C LEU A 22 14.64 18.48 -13.81
N LYS A 23 15.14 19.34 -12.90
CA LYS A 23 14.96 19.17 -11.45
C LYS A 23 13.48 19.09 -11.03
N ASP A 24 12.58 19.73 -11.77
CA ASP A 24 11.13 19.64 -11.57
C ASP A 24 10.51 18.42 -12.28
N MET A 25 11.19 17.83 -13.27
CA MET A 25 10.81 16.55 -13.91
C MET A 25 11.36 15.33 -13.16
N PHE A 26 12.46 15.52 -12.43
CA PHE A 26 13.15 14.54 -11.59
C PHE A 26 12.96 14.80 -10.10
N SER A 27 12.01 15.67 -9.71
CA SER A 27 11.80 16.05 -8.33
C SER A 27 11.44 14.80 -7.51
N PHE A 28 12.46 14.35 -6.78
CA PHE A 28 12.49 13.32 -5.76
C PHE A 28 12.28 11.87 -6.22
N VAL A 29 13.43 11.24 -6.44
CA VAL A 29 13.72 9.82 -6.16
C VAL A 29 12.72 9.21 -5.19
N THR A 30 11.82 8.38 -5.70
CA THR A 30 11.41 7.09 -5.13
C THR A 30 10.41 6.44 -6.10
N TRP A 31 10.54 5.12 -6.24
CA TRP A 31 9.75 4.12 -6.97
C TRP A 31 8.21 4.13 -6.73
N SER A 32 7.58 5.28 -6.42
CA SER A 32 6.16 5.31 -6.02
C SER A 32 5.44 6.66 -6.13
N CYS A 33 6.07 7.74 -6.61
CA CYS A 33 5.46 9.09 -6.61
C CYS A 33 4.42 9.37 -7.70
N ASN A 34 3.94 8.35 -8.41
CA ASN A 34 3.21 8.56 -9.66
C ASN A 34 1.68 8.65 -9.54
N THR A 35 1.13 8.49 -8.35
CA THR A 35 -0.30 8.77 -8.09
C THR A 35 -0.48 10.16 -7.47
N LEU A 36 -1.69 10.73 -7.49
CA LEU A 36 -2.04 12.02 -6.86
C LEU A 36 -1.60 12.10 -5.39
N TYR A 37 -1.48 10.96 -4.73
CA TYR A 37 -1.04 10.85 -3.34
C TYR A 37 0.50 10.70 -3.19
N GLY A 38 1.23 10.53 -4.29
CA GLY A 38 2.67 10.27 -4.28
C GLY A 38 3.07 9.14 -3.32
N ASN A 39 4.00 9.44 -2.42
CA ASN A 39 4.45 8.53 -1.36
C ASN A 39 3.46 8.37 -0.19
N ALA A 40 2.37 9.14 -0.10
CA ALA A 40 1.42 8.97 1.00
C ALA A 40 0.77 7.58 0.97
N PHE A 41 0.67 6.99 2.16
CA PHE A 41 -0.38 6.02 2.44
C PHE A 41 -1.56 6.73 3.09
N SER A 42 -2.75 6.18 2.86
CA SER A 42 -3.92 6.39 3.69
C SER A 42 -3.71 5.66 5.03
N GLY A 43 -2.88 6.24 5.90
CA GLY A 43 -2.51 5.60 7.16
C GLY A 43 -1.89 6.57 8.14
N MET A 44 -2.24 6.43 9.42
CA MET A 44 -1.64 7.17 10.51
C MET A 44 -0.43 6.41 11.02
N THR A 45 0.73 7.08 11.04
CA THR A 45 1.92 6.58 11.74
C THR A 45 2.02 7.28 13.07
N ILE A 46 2.09 6.50 14.13
CA ILE A 46 1.93 7.01 15.49
C ILE A 46 3.14 6.58 16.29
N THR A 47 3.79 7.55 16.93
CA THR A 47 4.92 7.34 17.82
C THR A 47 4.50 7.71 19.25
N PRO A 48 4.18 6.74 20.12
CA PRO A 48 3.82 7.02 21.50
C PRO A 48 5.07 7.44 22.28
N LYS A 49 5.07 8.65 22.86
CA LYS A 49 6.10 9.06 23.82
C LYS A 49 5.62 8.71 25.22
N ARG A 50 5.88 7.46 25.63
CA ARG A 50 5.42 6.91 26.91
C ARG A 50 5.90 7.75 28.11
N ASP A 51 7.09 8.35 28.02
CA ASP A 51 7.66 9.18 29.10
C ASP A 51 7.09 10.61 29.18
N GLU A 52 6.54 11.14 28.08
CA GLU A 52 6.04 12.52 28.02
C GLU A 52 4.51 12.63 28.16
N LYS A 53 3.80 11.49 28.30
CA LYS A 53 2.33 11.41 28.20
C LYS A 53 1.76 12.08 26.94
N GLN A 54 2.57 12.15 25.89
CA GLN A 54 2.20 12.75 24.61
C GLN A 54 2.26 11.67 23.52
N THR A 55 1.35 11.76 22.55
CA THR A 55 1.35 10.90 21.37
C THR A 55 1.62 11.78 20.17
N GLU A 56 2.74 11.55 19.49
CA GLU A 56 3.00 12.20 18.21
C GLU A 56 2.29 11.41 17.11
N CYS A 57 1.12 11.92 16.72
CA CYS A 57 0.45 11.44 15.52
C CYS A 57 0.99 12.20 14.31
N HIS A 58 1.82 11.51 13.52
CA HIS A 58 2.22 12.02 12.24
C HIS A 58 1.09 11.75 11.25
N ARG A 59 0.25 12.76 10.98
CA ARG A 59 -0.35 12.84 9.64
C ARG A 59 0.85 13.07 8.72
N ILE A 60 1.25 12.02 8.00
CA ILE A 60 2.54 11.91 7.31
C ILE A 60 2.91 13.24 6.65
N ASN A 61 3.97 13.89 7.15
CA ASN A 61 4.56 15.02 6.45
C ASN A 61 5.23 14.45 5.19
N LEU A 62 4.63 14.75 4.04
CA LEU A 62 5.02 14.23 2.72
C LEU A 62 6.49 14.51 2.36
N GLU A 63 7.11 15.51 3.01
CA GLU A 63 8.45 15.98 2.70
C GLU A 63 9.57 15.27 3.49
N GLU A 64 9.28 14.57 4.60
CA GLU A 64 10.34 14.19 5.57
C GLU A 64 10.37 12.72 6.06
N GLY A 65 9.51 11.80 5.63
CA GLY A 65 9.40 10.51 6.35
C GLY A 65 9.07 9.24 5.55
N PRO A 66 9.47 8.06 6.06
CA PRO A 66 9.43 6.80 5.34
C PRO A 66 7.99 6.35 5.09
N THR A 67 7.71 6.02 3.84
CA THR A 67 6.53 5.23 3.42
C THR A 67 6.29 4.03 4.34
N VAL A 68 5.21 4.06 5.11
CA VAL A 68 4.86 3.00 6.08
C VAL A 68 4.25 1.80 5.35
N THR A 69 4.46 0.58 5.84
CA THR A 69 3.81 -0.60 5.25
C THR A 69 2.32 -0.57 5.60
N PRO A 70 1.40 -0.71 4.64
CA PRO A 70 -0.03 -0.86 4.92
C PRO A 70 -0.29 -1.98 5.92
N THR A 71 -1.24 -1.77 6.82
CA THR A 71 -1.73 -2.78 7.77
C THR A 71 -2.09 -4.09 7.09
N MET A 72 -2.72 -4.03 5.92
CA MET A 72 -3.05 -5.20 5.08
C MET A 72 -1.83 -5.99 4.57
N LEU A 73 -0.65 -5.37 4.50
CA LEU A 73 0.60 -6.07 4.18
C LEU A 73 1.35 -6.49 5.46
N LEU A 74 1.05 -5.87 6.61
CA LEU A 74 1.61 -6.21 7.92
C LEU A 74 0.89 -7.40 8.57
N ASN A 75 -0.39 -7.62 8.29
CA ASN A 75 -1.16 -8.73 8.84
C ASN A 75 -2.15 -9.32 7.83
N GLU A 76 -2.17 -10.66 7.73
CA GLU A 76 -3.01 -11.39 6.78
C GLU A 76 -4.50 -11.28 7.07
N VAL A 77 -4.90 -11.17 8.35
CA VAL A 77 -6.32 -11.06 8.72
C VAL A 77 -6.91 -9.72 8.25
N PHE A 78 -6.12 -8.64 8.26
CA PHE A 78 -6.53 -7.38 7.65
C PHE A 78 -6.66 -7.48 6.13
N ALA A 79 -5.80 -8.26 5.48
CA ALA A 79 -5.92 -8.53 4.04
C ALA A 79 -7.20 -9.31 3.71
N GLN A 80 -7.51 -10.34 4.50
CA GLN A 80 -8.69 -11.17 4.34
C GLN A 80 -9.98 -10.40 4.66
N PHE A 81 -9.96 -9.53 5.68
CA PHE A 81 -11.08 -8.67 6.03
C PHE A 81 -11.52 -7.78 4.86
N ASP A 82 -10.60 -7.07 4.19
CA ASP A 82 -10.93 -6.22 3.03
C ASP A 82 -11.52 -7.03 1.86
N ALA A 83 -10.99 -8.23 1.61
CA ALA A 83 -11.52 -9.11 0.58
C ALA A 83 -12.93 -9.58 0.94
N ASN A 84 -13.13 -10.01 2.19
CA ASN A 84 -14.43 -10.45 2.69
C ASN A 84 -15.48 -9.34 2.63
N CYS A 85 -15.12 -8.08 2.90
CA CYS A 85 -16.04 -6.94 2.79
C CYS A 85 -16.64 -6.81 1.37
N LYS A 86 -15.92 -7.29 0.34
CA LYS A 86 -16.36 -7.24 -1.06
C LYS A 86 -17.17 -8.47 -1.46
N SER A 87 -16.80 -9.65 -0.96
CA SER A 87 -17.26 -10.90 -1.57
C SER A 87 -17.54 -12.06 -0.59
N ILE A 88 -17.54 -11.84 0.72
CA ILE A 88 -17.90 -12.91 1.67
C ILE A 88 -19.32 -13.42 1.38
N GLU A 89 -19.48 -14.73 1.42
CA GLU A 89 -20.80 -15.36 1.42
C GLU A 89 -21.46 -15.13 2.77
N LEU A 90 -22.66 -14.58 2.75
CA LEU A 90 -23.41 -14.27 3.97
C LEU A 90 -24.12 -15.52 4.48
N ASP A 91 -24.03 -15.75 5.78
CA ASP A 91 -24.81 -16.77 6.47
C ASP A 91 -26.24 -16.28 6.75
N SER A 92 -27.06 -17.15 7.36
CA SER A 92 -28.45 -16.83 7.66
C SER A 92 -28.65 -15.78 8.76
N SER A 93 -27.64 -15.49 9.58
CA SER A 93 -27.72 -14.50 10.67
C SER A 93 -27.18 -13.13 10.26
N ASP A 94 -26.30 -13.04 9.27
CA ASP A 94 -25.65 -11.79 8.85
C ASP A 94 -26.61 -10.68 8.39
N VAL A 95 -27.54 -10.99 7.47
CA VAL A 95 -28.50 -9.99 6.96
C VAL A 95 -29.52 -9.58 8.02
N PRO A 96 -30.15 -10.51 8.77
CA PRO A 96 -31.00 -10.14 9.91
C PRO A 96 -30.28 -9.27 10.93
N PHE A 97 -29.02 -9.56 11.25
CA PHE A 97 -28.22 -8.75 12.16
C PHE A 97 -27.99 -7.33 11.61
N ALA A 98 -27.61 -7.17 10.34
CA ALA A 98 -27.40 -5.86 9.75
C ALA A 98 -28.69 -5.00 9.75
N LEU A 99 -29.84 -5.64 9.50
CA LEU A 99 -31.16 -5.01 9.60
C LEU A 99 -31.46 -4.59 11.04
N GLU A 100 -31.24 -5.46 12.02
CA GLU A 100 -31.51 -5.17 13.42
C GLU A 100 -30.58 -4.06 13.95
N LEU A 101 -29.30 -4.12 13.59
CA LEU A 101 -28.30 -3.11 13.94
C LEU A 101 -28.69 -1.73 13.40
N SER A 102 -29.01 -1.63 12.11
CA SER A 102 -29.42 -0.35 11.49
C SER A 102 -30.75 0.16 12.04
N ASN A 103 -31.77 -0.70 12.18
CA ASN A 103 -33.06 -0.31 12.73
C ASN A 103 -32.93 0.20 14.17
N THR A 104 -32.24 -0.56 15.02
CA THR A 104 -32.11 -0.23 16.45
C THR A 104 -31.28 1.03 16.63
N LEU A 105 -30.13 1.13 15.97
CA LEU A 105 -29.21 2.27 16.13
C LEU A 105 -29.66 3.53 15.38
N SER A 106 -30.65 3.44 14.48
CA SER A 106 -31.31 4.61 13.89
C SER A 106 -32.33 5.28 14.82
N SER A 107 -32.73 4.63 15.91
CA SER A 107 -33.68 5.18 16.87
C SER A 107 -33.07 6.30 17.71
N PRO A 108 -33.87 7.27 18.21
CA PRO A 108 -33.35 8.30 19.09
C PRO A 108 -33.02 7.72 20.47
N PHE A 109 -31.81 8.03 20.98
CA PHE A 109 -31.35 7.64 22.31
C PHE A 109 -31.32 8.86 23.25
N SER A 110 -31.65 8.64 24.53
CA SER A 110 -31.66 9.71 25.53
C SER A 110 -30.26 10.09 26.01
N SER A 111 -29.28 9.18 25.87
CA SER A 111 -27.89 9.37 26.27
C SER A 111 -26.92 8.53 25.42
N GLU A 112 -25.64 8.89 25.43
CA GLU A 112 -24.57 8.10 24.81
C GLU A 112 -24.37 6.75 25.51
N GLU A 113 -24.60 6.69 26.83
CA GLU A 113 -24.50 5.46 27.61
C GLU A 113 -25.57 4.44 27.19
N GLU A 114 -26.82 4.89 27.04
CA GLU A 114 -27.91 4.04 26.55
C GLU A 114 -27.63 3.50 25.14
N PHE A 115 -27.13 4.35 24.25
CA PHE A 115 -26.70 3.97 22.91
C PHE A 115 -25.57 2.93 22.95
N ALA A 116 -24.51 3.18 23.73
CA ALA A 116 -23.38 2.29 23.86
C ALA A 116 -23.78 0.92 24.41
N VAL A 117 -24.60 0.88 25.46
CA VAL A 117 -25.10 -0.38 26.04
C VAL A 117 -25.92 -1.18 25.01
N THR A 118 -26.79 -0.50 24.27
CA THR A 118 -27.63 -1.13 23.24
C THR A 118 -26.79 -1.68 22.08
N ALA A 119 -25.87 -0.87 21.54
CA ALA A 119 -24.99 -1.28 20.46
C ALA A 119 -24.06 -2.43 20.87
N LEU A 120 -23.50 -2.40 22.09
CA LEU A 120 -22.67 -3.48 22.62
C LEU A 120 -23.46 -4.78 22.82
N ALA A 121 -24.73 -4.70 23.21
CA ALA A 121 -25.57 -5.89 23.35
C ALA A 121 -25.72 -6.60 21.99
N LEU A 122 -26.08 -5.85 20.94
CA LEU A 122 -26.21 -6.37 19.57
C LEU A 122 -24.89 -6.95 19.05
N LEU A 123 -23.77 -6.21 19.19
CA LEU A 123 -22.45 -6.68 18.77
C LEU A 123 -22.04 -7.96 19.51
N ASN A 124 -22.34 -8.06 20.81
CA ASN A 124 -21.99 -9.23 21.60
C ASN A 124 -22.79 -10.47 21.20
N GLU A 125 -24.09 -10.32 20.98
CA GLU A 125 -24.94 -11.42 20.53
C GLU A 125 -24.44 -12.00 19.20
N TYR A 126 -24.10 -11.13 18.26
CA TYR A 126 -23.69 -11.53 16.92
C TYR A 126 -22.23 -12.01 16.81
N LEU A 127 -21.26 -11.24 17.30
CA LEU A 127 -19.84 -11.58 17.13
C LEU A 127 -19.46 -12.87 17.89
N PHE A 128 -20.09 -13.10 19.05
CA PHE A 128 -19.82 -14.23 19.93
C PHE A 128 -20.88 -15.33 19.85
N GLU A 129 -21.75 -15.30 18.83
CA GLU A 129 -22.70 -16.37 18.57
C GLU A 129 -21.99 -17.74 18.53
N GLY A 130 -22.39 -18.65 19.43
CA GLY A 130 -21.82 -20.00 19.53
C GLY A 130 -20.45 -20.10 20.19
N LEU A 131 -19.90 -19.01 20.75
CA LEU A 131 -18.61 -18.99 21.44
C LEU A 131 -18.79 -18.97 22.96
N SER A 132 -17.91 -19.67 23.69
CA SER A 132 -17.84 -19.63 25.16
C SER A 132 -16.93 -18.53 25.71
N ASP A 133 -16.51 -17.60 24.84
CA ASP A 133 -15.52 -16.58 25.15
C ASP A 133 -16.13 -15.37 25.91
N THR A 134 -15.26 -14.52 26.45
CA THR A 134 -15.70 -13.31 27.16
C THR A 134 -16.15 -12.25 26.14
N PRO A 135 -17.39 -11.74 26.23
CA PRO A 135 -17.89 -10.72 25.32
C PRO A 135 -17.17 -9.37 25.48
N ILE A 136 -17.36 -8.47 24.52
CA ILE A 136 -16.89 -7.08 24.55
C ILE A 136 -17.49 -6.37 25.76
N ARG A 137 -16.63 -5.76 26.59
CA ARG A 137 -17.04 -5.01 27.78
C ARG A 137 -16.26 -3.71 27.95
N PRO A 138 -16.86 -2.67 28.56
CA PRO A 138 -16.13 -1.47 28.92
C PRO A 138 -14.93 -1.80 29.81
N LYS A 139 -13.78 -1.18 29.52
CA LYS A 139 -12.54 -1.42 30.27
C LYS A 139 -11.72 -0.14 30.39
N ILE A 140 -11.13 0.05 31.56
CA ILE A 140 -10.13 1.08 31.81
C ILE A 140 -8.76 0.49 31.43
N LEU A 141 -8.07 1.16 30.51
CA LEU A 141 -6.78 0.79 29.97
C LEU A 141 -5.82 1.94 30.25
N GLY A 142 -5.07 1.86 31.35
CA GLY A 142 -4.23 2.96 31.82
C GLY A 142 -5.07 4.20 32.14
N GLU A 143 -4.80 5.31 31.45
CA GLU A 143 -5.54 6.57 31.59
C GLU A 143 -6.73 6.66 30.59
N ALA A 144 -6.86 5.71 29.66
CA ALA A 144 -7.93 5.68 28.67
C ALA A 144 -9.09 4.77 29.12
N LYS A 145 -10.33 5.17 28.78
CA LYS A 145 -11.53 4.36 29.01
C LYS A 145 -12.12 3.97 27.66
N SER A 146 -12.11 2.68 27.32
CA SER A 146 -12.82 2.16 26.15
C SER A 146 -14.26 1.84 26.51
N ASP A 147 -15.18 2.07 25.58
CA ASP A 147 -16.59 1.74 25.78
C ASP A 147 -16.81 0.23 25.58
N GLY A 148 -15.94 -0.44 24.83
CA GLY A 148 -15.96 -1.88 24.67
C GLY A 148 -14.61 -2.43 24.22
N THR A 149 -14.08 -3.42 24.93
CA THR A 149 -12.86 -4.13 24.52
C THR A 149 -13.09 -5.63 24.48
N TYR A 150 -12.44 -6.29 23.53
CA TYR A 150 -12.28 -7.74 23.53
C TYR A 150 -10.80 -8.10 23.42
N SER A 151 -10.35 -9.01 24.28
CA SER A 151 -8.97 -9.45 24.37
C SER A 151 -8.91 -10.98 24.49
N CYS A 152 -7.91 -11.58 23.85
CA CYS A 152 -7.68 -13.03 23.83
C CYS A 152 -6.17 -13.24 24.09
N GLU A 153 -5.80 -14.14 25.01
CA GLU A 153 -4.40 -14.34 25.47
C GLU A 153 -3.66 -13.02 25.85
N SER A 154 -4.35 -12.15 26.59
CA SER A 154 -3.87 -10.81 26.98
C SER A 154 -3.57 -9.83 25.84
N LYS A 155 -3.93 -10.16 24.59
CA LYS A 155 -3.81 -9.28 23.43
C LYS A 155 -5.15 -8.60 23.15
N LEU A 156 -5.16 -7.28 22.99
CA LEU A 156 -6.36 -6.53 22.59
C LEU A 156 -6.62 -6.77 21.10
N LEU A 157 -7.75 -7.39 20.76
CA LEU A 157 -8.10 -7.71 19.37
C LEU A 157 -9.16 -6.77 18.78
N LEU A 158 -9.95 -6.13 19.64
CA LEU A 158 -11.02 -5.22 19.26
C LEU A 158 -11.22 -4.15 20.33
N SER A 159 -11.33 -2.88 19.91
CA SER A 159 -11.78 -1.77 20.74
C SER A 159 -12.92 -1.02 20.06
N VAL A 160 -13.91 -0.63 20.84
CA VAL A 160 -15.11 0.08 20.40
C VAL A 160 -15.21 1.42 21.13
N LYS A 161 -15.47 2.47 20.36
CA LYS A 161 -15.75 3.81 20.87
C LYS A 161 -17.06 4.32 20.27
N PHE A 162 -17.94 4.79 21.15
CA PHE A 162 -19.16 5.51 20.77
C PHE A 162 -18.95 7.00 21.00
N HIS A 163 -19.48 7.81 20.09
CA HIS A 163 -19.39 9.26 20.15
C HIS A 163 -20.58 9.92 19.45
N ARG A 164 -21.10 11.01 20.01
CA ARG A 164 -22.20 11.78 19.40
C ARG A 164 -21.69 12.71 18.29
N GLU A 165 -22.53 13.01 17.30
CA GLU A 165 -22.27 14.08 16.34
C GLU A 165 -22.01 15.39 17.11
N ASN A 166 -20.85 16.02 16.88
CA ASN A 166 -20.33 17.26 17.50
C ASN A 166 -19.56 17.16 18.83
N GLY A 167 -19.14 15.99 19.30
CA GLY A 167 -18.28 15.97 20.50
C GLY A 167 -16.85 16.47 20.21
N GLU A 168 -16.25 17.17 21.17
CA GLU A 168 -14.94 17.85 21.05
C GLU A 168 -13.71 16.92 20.89
N ARG A 169 -13.91 15.59 20.94
CA ARG A 169 -12.82 14.59 20.97
C ARG A 169 -12.86 13.69 19.73
N ASP A 170 -11.69 13.41 19.18
CA ASP A 170 -11.50 12.48 18.06
C ASP A 170 -11.61 11.03 18.57
N SER A 171 -12.67 10.32 18.17
CA SER A 171 -12.94 8.94 18.59
C SER A 171 -11.82 7.98 18.18
N THR A 172 -11.26 8.17 16.98
CA THR A 172 -10.18 7.35 16.44
C THR A 172 -8.94 7.49 17.29
N MET A 173 -8.55 8.73 17.63
CA MET A 173 -7.40 8.98 18.51
C MET A 173 -7.58 8.44 19.92
N HIS A 174 -8.81 8.48 20.43
CA HIS A 174 -9.12 7.88 21.72
C HIS A 174 -8.97 6.36 21.67
N ASN A 175 -9.50 5.70 20.63
CA ASN A 175 -9.37 4.26 20.41
C ASN A 175 -7.91 3.83 20.22
N ILE A 176 -7.11 4.63 19.51
CA ILE A 176 -5.65 4.47 19.41
C ILE A 176 -5.01 4.53 20.81
N GLY A 177 -5.41 5.49 21.65
CA GLY A 177 -4.93 5.59 23.04
C GLY A 177 -5.25 4.34 23.86
N CYS A 178 -6.46 3.80 23.73
CA CYS A 178 -6.83 2.51 24.34
C CYS A 178 -5.93 1.38 23.87
N TYR A 179 -5.63 1.30 22.57
CA TYR A 179 -4.71 0.31 22.03
C TYR A 179 -3.29 0.46 22.62
N ILE A 180 -2.76 1.69 22.67
CA ILE A 180 -1.43 1.97 23.25
C ILE A 180 -1.35 1.49 24.70
N HIS A 181 -2.35 1.81 25.51
CA HIS A 181 -2.38 1.41 26.92
C HIS A 181 -2.63 -0.09 27.13
N ALA A 182 -3.11 -0.80 26.11
CA ALA A 182 -3.29 -2.25 26.15
C ALA A 182 -2.06 -3.03 25.66
N LEU A 183 -1.08 -2.36 25.04
CA LEU A 183 0.16 -3.02 24.63
C LEU A 183 0.94 -3.52 25.85
N PRO A 184 1.55 -4.71 25.77
CA PRO A 184 2.47 -5.19 26.79
C PRO A 184 3.74 -4.33 26.82
N ASP A 185 4.43 -4.38 27.94
CA ASP A 185 5.74 -3.76 28.11
C ASP A 185 6.72 -4.79 28.70
N PRO A 186 7.73 -5.26 27.94
CA PRO A 186 8.07 -4.87 26.57
C PRO A 186 7.11 -5.43 25.51
N VAL A 187 7.07 -4.79 24.35
CA VAL A 187 6.37 -5.29 23.16
C VAL A 187 7.28 -6.26 22.43
N ASP A 188 6.89 -7.53 22.28
CA ASP A 188 7.74 -8.57 21.69
C ASP A 188 7.17 -9.25 20.43
N CYS A 189 5.99 -8.83 20.01
CA CYS A 189 5.34 -9.30 18.79
C CYS A 189 4.36 -8.24 18.26
N GLN A 190 3.91 -8.42 17.02
CA GLN A 190 2.77 -7.67 16.47
C GLN A 190 1.47 -8.09 17.16
N ILE A 191 0.65 -7.11 17.53
CA ILE A 191 -0.68 -7.25 18.12
C ILE A 191 -1.67 -6.55 17.18
N PRO A 192 -2.12 -7.19 16.09
CA PRO A 192 -3.16 -6.62 15.25
C PRO A 192 -4.48 -6.47 16.04
N SER A 193 -5.14 -5.33 15.89
CA SER A 193 -6.43 -5.04 16.51
C SER A 193 -7.36 -4.27 15.57
N PHE A 194 -8.66 -4.48 15.70
CA PHE A 194 -9.68 -3.69 15.04
C PHE A 194 -10.17 -2.56 15.94
N LEU A 195 -10.30 -1.36 15.38
CA LEU A 195 -10.88 -0.19 16.05
C LEU A 195 -12.22 0.12 15.39
N LEU A 196 -13.29 0.09 16.19
CA LEU A 196 -14.65 0.44 15.79
C LEU A 196 -14.99 1.81 16.35
N ASP A 197 -15.28 2.75 15.47
CA ASP A 197 -15.71 4.09 15.82
C ASP A 197 -17.14 4.31 15.35
N PHE A 198 -18.06 4.44 16.30
CA PHE A 198 -19.45 4.84 16.07
C PHE A 198 -19.56 6.34 16.29
N SER A 199 -19.55 7.11 15.22
CA SER A 199 -19.65 8.58 15.25
C SER A 199 -21.00 9.00 14.71
N GLY A 200 -21.94 9.29 15.63
CA GLY A 200 -23.32 9.50 15.25
C GLY A 200 -23.91 8.27 14.55
N PRO A 201 -24.48 8.40 13.34
CA PRO A 201 -25.03 7.29 12.59
C PRO A 201 -23.98 6.57 11.74
N LEU A 202 -22.68 6.80 11.92
CA LEU A 202 -21.63 6.22 11.09
C LEU A 202 -20.82 5.18 11.85
N LEU A 203 -20.61 4.02 11.23
CA LEU A 203 -19.66 2.99 11.67
C LEU A 203 -18.38 3.07 10.83
N ASN A 204 -17.24 3.22 11.48
CA ASN A 204 -15.92 3.09 10.87
C ASN A 204 -15.19 1.89 11.44
N VAL A 205 -14.46 1.18 10.58
CA VAL A 205 -13.58 0.08 10.98
C VAL A 205 -12.16 0.39 10.51
N SER A 206 -11.24 0.49 11.47
CA SER A 206 -9.81 0.64 11.22
C SER A 206 -9.03 -0.56 11.73
N GLY A 207 -7.91 -0.86 11.10
CA GLY A 207 -6.93 -1.84 11.57
C GLY A 207 -5.75 -1.11 12.18
N ILE A 208 -5.30 -1.52 13.36
CA ILE A 208 -4.09 -1.01 14.00
C ILE A 208 -3.13 -2.15 14.34
N VAL A 209 -1.84 -1.90 14.21
CA VAL A 209 -0.79 -2.85 14.60
C VAL A 209 0.48 -2.10 15.02
N ASN A 210 1.19 -2.63 16.02
CA ASN A 210 2.51 -2.14 16.40
C ASN A 210 3.58 -2.70 15.45
N VAL A 211 4.53 -1.86 15.04
CA VAL A 211 5.64 -2.20 14.13
C VAL A 211 7.01 -2.02 14.81
N GLY A 212 7.01 -2.09 16.14
CA GLY A 212 8.14 -1.89 17.05
C GLY A 212 7.64 -1.62 18.47
N GLU A 213 8.52 -1.14 19.34
CA GLU A 213 8.17 -0.76 20.73
C GLU A 213 7.44 0.58 20.81
N ASP A 214 7.80 1.51 19.92
CA ASP A 214 7.40 2.91 19.92
C ASP A 214 6.71 3.34 18.61
N LYS A 215 6.36 2.40 17.73
CA LYS A 215 5.73 2.71 16.43
C LYS A 215 4.51 1.87 16.15
N LEU A 216 3.47 2.52 15.65
CA LEU A 216 2.19 1.93 15.31
C LEU A 216 1.76 2.39 13.92
N VAL A 217 1.02 1.53 13.24
CA VAL A 217 0.37 1.83 11.97
C VAL A 217 -1.13 1.61 12.13
N CYS A 218 -1.92 2.61 11.77
CA CYS A 218 -3.37 2.54 11.80
C CYS A 218 -3.94 2.99 10.44
N ASP A 219 -4.66 2.11 9.76
CA ASP A 219 -5.31 2.40 8.48
C ASP A 219 -6.83 2.20 8.59
N PRO A 220 -7.64 3.05 7.94
CA PRO A 220 -9.05 2.74 7.72
C PRO A 220 -9.15 1.52 6.80
N LEU A 221 -9.85 0.47 7.23
CA LEU A 221 -10.06 -0.77 6.46
C LEU A 221 -11.40 -0.81 5.75
N SER A 222 -12.34 0.06 6.12
CA SER A 222 -13.62 0.22 5.45
C SER A 222 -13.93 1.69 5.20
N VAL A 223 -14.82 1.96 4.25
CA VAL A 223 -15.53 3.25 4.20
C VAL A 223 -16.41 3.41 5.45
N SER A 224 -16.80 4.64 5.77
CA SER A 224 -17.79 4.92 6.81
C SER A 224 -19.16 4.39 6.36
N PHE A 225 -19.73 3.45 7.12
CA PHE A 225 -21.04 2.89 6.83
C PHE A 225 -22.15 3.64 7.57
N PRO A 226 -23.19 4.13 6.87
CA PRO A 226 -24.34 4.69 7.52
C PRO A 226 -25.16 3.57 8.18
N LEU A 227 -25.42 3.73 9.47
CA LEU A 227 -26.32 2.92 10.29
C LEU A 227 -27.75 3.47 10.28
N VAL A 228 -28.01 4.52 9.49
CA VAL A 228 -29.38 4.96 9.22
C VAL A 228 -30.07 3.87 8.41
N PHE A 229 -31.25 3.44 8.83
CA PHE A 229 -32.05 2.50 8.06
C PHE A 229 -32.23 3.02 6.62
N SER A 230 -31.94 2.15 5.66
CA SER A 230 -32.11 2.42 4.24
C SER A 230 -32.75 1.21 3.58
N ASP A 231 -33.71 1.47 2.69
CA ASP A 231 -34.29 0.49 1.78
C ASP A 231 -33.39 0.21 0.56
N ASN A 232 -32.14 0.68 0.60
CA ASN A 232 -31.12 0.41 -0.41
C ASN A 232 -30.42 -0.93 -0.10
N ASP A 233 -30.75 -1.94 -0.90
CA ASP A 233 -30.18 -3.28 -0.79
C ASP A 233 -28.64 -3.28 -0.83
N ASP A 234 -28.00 -2.43 -1.64
CA ASP A 234 -26.52 -2.39 -1.74
C ASP A 234 -25.88 -1.88 -0.44
N LEU A 235 -26.49 -0.89 0.22
CA LEU A 235 -26.01 -0.39 1.52
C LEU A 235 -26.18 -1.45 2.61
N LEU A 236 -27.34 -2.11 2.64
CA LEU A 236 -27.62 -3.17 3.61
C LEU A 236 -26.69 -4.38 3.40
N LEU A 237 -26.51 -4.83 2.16
CA LEU A 237 -25.60 -5.92 1.82
C LEU A 237 -24.15 -5.54 2.13
N GLY A 238 -23.77 -4.28 1.89
CA GLY A 238 -22.46 -3.75 2.28
C GLY A 238 -22.23 -3.80 3.78
N LEU A 239 -23.22 -3.37 4.58
CA LEU A 239 -23.17 -3.44 6.04
C LEU A 239 -23.12 -4.90 6.54
N ALA A 240 -23.94 -5.79 5.98
CA ALA A 240 -23.93 -7.22 6.32
C ALA A 240 -22.55 -7.84 6.04
N ARG A 241 -21.96 -7.57 4.87
CA ARG A 241 -20.61 -8.04 4.54
C ARG A 241 -19.56 -7.47 5.48
N LEU A 242 -19.62 -6.19 5.83
CA LEU A 242 -18.71 -5.58 6.81
C LEU A 242 -18.79 -6.31 8.15
N CYS A 243 -20.00 -6.52 8.67
CA CYS A 243 -20.23 -7.19 9.95
C CYS A 243 -19.79 -8.67 9.92
N ALA A 244 -20.13 -9.42 8.87
CA ALA A 244 -19.68 -10.80 8.67
C ALA A 244 -18.15 -10.91 8.56
N SER A 245 -17.53 -9.95 7.86
CA SER A 245 -16.06 -9.86 7.75
C SER A 245 -15.42 -9.60 9.10
N LEU A 246 -15.98 -8.68 9.90
CA LEU A 246 -15.49 -8.39 11.25
C LEU A 246 -15.64 -9.62 12.17
N LYS A 247 -16.80 -10.29 12.14
CA LYS A 247 -17.07 -11.53 12.87
C LYS A 247 -16.00 -12.59 12.59
N THR A 248 -15.71 -12.81 11.31
CA THR A 248 -14.68 -13.75 10.86
C THR A 248 -13.29 -13.32 11.32
N ALA A 249 -12.93 -12.06 11.10
CA ALA A 249 -11.60 -11.54 11.40
C ALA A 249 -11.26 -11.55 12.90
N VAL A 250 -12.21 -11.18 13.77
CA VAL A 250 -12.01 -11.23 15.23
C VAL A 250 -11.79 -12.66 15.73
N ARG A 251 -12.53 -13.64 15.18
CA ARG A 251 -12.37 -15.07 15.49
C ARG A 251 -11.02 -15.59 15.01
N GLU A 252 -10.58 -15.19 13.83
CA GLU A 252 -9.28 -15.56 13.27
C GLU A 252 -8.13 -14.98 14.11
N LEU A 253 -8.22 -13.71 14.51
CA LEU A 253 -7.22 -13.10 15.40
C LEU A 253 -7.12 -13.80 16.76
N CYS A 254 -8.24 -14.22 17.35
CA CYS A 254 -8.18 -14.99 18.61
C CYS A 254 -7.59 -16.38 18.39
N THR A 255 -7.98 -17.08 17.32
CA THR A 255 -7.41 -18.39 16.96
C THR A 255 -5.89 -18.31 16.78
N LEU A 256 -5.40 -17.29 16.08
CA LEU A 256 -3.97 -17.04 15.90
C LEU A 256 -3.29 -16.65 17.22
N SER A 257 -3.96 -15.89 18.08
CA SER A 257 -3.43 -15.51 19.40
C SER A 257 -3.20 -16.72 20.30
N ILE A 258 -4.14 -17.68 20.29
CA ILE A 258 -4.04 -18.95 21.02
C ILE A 258 -2.96 -19.84 20.40
N SER A 259 -2.98 -20.01 19.08
CA SER A 259 -2.05 -20.92 18.37
C SER A 259 -0.60 -20.46 18.42
N ASN A 260 -0.35 -19.15 18.37
CA ASN A 260 1.01 -18.59 18.33
C ASN A 260 1.67 -18.44 19.71
N SER A 261 0.96 -18.78 20.81
CA SER A 261 1.52 -18.78 22.17
C SER A 261 2.81 -19.58 22.31
N GLU A 262 2.98 -20.62 21.48
CA GLU A 262 4.12 -21.56 21.54
C GLU A 262 5.14 -21.38 20.39
N SER A 263 4.89 -20.46 19.46
CA SER A 263 5.73 -20.26 18.27
C SER A 263 6.94 -19.35 18.54
N LEU A 264 8.04 -19.56 17.80
CA LEU A 264 9.19 -18.64 17.81
C LEU A 264 8.76 -17.27 17.28
N LYS A 265 8.81 -16.24 18.14
CA LYS A 265 8.50 -14.87 17.76
C LYS A 265 9.49 -14.39 16.69
N PRO A 266 9.03 -13.70 15.63
CA PRO A 266 9.95 -13.12 14.66
C PRO A 266 10.87 -12.12 15.37
N PRO A 267 12.11 -11.93 14.87
CA PRO A 267 12.98 -10.88 15.36
C PRO A 267 12.30 -9.50 15.34
N MET A 268 12.60 -8.65 16.33
CA MET A 268 11.93 -7.36 16.54
C MET A 268 12.02 -6.42 15.32
N ASP A 269 13.18 -6.42 14.66
CA ASP A 269 13.45 -5.65 13.43
C ASP A 269 12.55 -6.07 12.27
N GLN A 270 11.95 -7.26 12.35
CA GLN A 270 11.05 -7.77 11.34
C GLN A 270 9.59 -7.33 11.51
N LEU A 271 9.21 -6.72 12.63
CA LEU A 271 7.82 -6.29 12.88
C LEU A 271 7.38 -5.13 11.97
N GLN A 272 8.30 -4.41 11.34
CA GLN A 272 8.01 -3.30 10.41
C GLN A 272 7.82 -3.74 8.94
N PHE A 273 8.14 -5.00 8.64
CA PHE A 273 8.07 -5.54 7.29
C PHE A 273 6.79 -6.36 7.07
N PRO A 274 6.39 -6.58 5.81
CA PRO A 274 5.20 -7.38 5.50
C PRO A 274 5.22 -8.79 6.14
N PHE A 275 4.03 -9.34 6.40
CA PHE A 275 3.89 -10.68 6.99
C PHE A 275 4.42 -11.77 6.05
N LYS A 276 4.33 -11.56 4.73
CA LYS A 276 4.71 -12.55 3.73
C LYS A 276 6.23 -12.65 3.60
N ARG A 277 6.77 -13.85 3.84
CA ARG A 277 8.21 -14.14 3.97
C ARG A 277 8.67 -15.38 3.22
N SER A 278 7.85 -15.84 2.29
CA SER A 278 8.18 -16.96 1.44
C SER A 278 7.47 -16.84 0.10
N TYR A 279 8.03 -17.52 -0.89
CA TYR A 279 7.43 -17.72 -2.19
C TYR A 279 7.68 -19.15 -2.65
N GLU A 280 6.82 -19.66 -3.52
CA GLU A 280 7.01 -20.97 -4.13
C GLU A 280 7.44 -20.81 -5.59
N LYS A 281 8.46 -21.56 -5.99
CA LYS A 281 8.91 -21.64 -7.39
C LYS A 281 9.21 -23.10 -7.72
N ASP A 282 8.59 -23.61 -8.78
CA ASP A 282 8.78 -24.98 -9.26
C ASP A 282 8.58 -26.06 -8.16
N GLY A 283 7.59 -25.85 -7.28
CA GLY A 283 7.30 -26.75 -6.14
C GLY A 283 8.23 -26.58 -4.94
N VAL A 284 9.18 -25.64 -4.97
CA VAL A 284 10.12 -25.37 -3.89
C VAL A 284 9.73 -24.08 -3.17
N VAL A 285 9.41 -24.19 -1.88
CA VAL A 285 9.16 -23.05 -1.01
C VAL A 285 10.49 -22.45 -0.57
N THR A 286 10.73 -21.20 -0.95
CA THR A 286 11.89 -20.41 -0.52
C THR A 286 11.45 -19.39 0.51
N LYS A 287 12.00 -19.48 1.73
CA LYS A 287 11.81 -18.46 2.77
C LYS A 287 12.90 -17.39 2.69
N PHE A 288 12.57 -16.20 3.17
CA PHE A 288 13.49 -15.06 3.21
C PHE A 288 13.21 -14.16 4.42
N THR A 289 14.21 -13.36 4.75
CA THR A 289 14.15 -12.33 5.80
C THR A 289 14.37 -10.98 5.16
N TYR A 290 13.54 -9.99 5.49
CA TYR A 290 13.70 -8.64 4.99
C TYR A 290 14.93 -7.99 5.63
N THR A 291 15.72 -7.27 4.84
CA THR A 291 16.94 -6.62 5.31
C THR A 291 16.80 -5.10 5.33
N LYS A 292 16.07 -4.54 4.35
CA LYS A 292 15.96 -3.08 4.18
C LYS A 292 14.73 -2.71 3.38
N ARG A 293 14.09 -1.59 3.72
CA ARG A 293 13.12 -0.92 2.85
C ARG A 293 13.87 -0.04 1.86
N ILE A 294 13.62 -0.21 0.56
CA ILE A 294 14.18 0.66 -0.47
C ILE A 294 13.28 1.90 -0.61
N VAL A 295 11.99 1.65 -0.85
CA VAL A 295 10.94 2.67 -1.01
C VAL A 295 9.59 2.10 -0.56
N LYS A 296 8.49 2.78 -0.91
CA LYS A 296 7.12 2.30 -0.73
C LYS A 296 6.96 0.87 -1.27
N CYS A 297 6.52 -0.03 -0.39
CA CYS A 297 6.22 -1.43 -0.71
C CYS A 297 7.32 -2.19 -1.47
N THR A 298 8.57 -1.72 -1.46
CA THR A 298 9.71 -2.38 -2.11
C THR A 298 10.84 -2.55 -1.12
N PHE A 299 11.31 -3.77 -0.99
CA PHE A 299 12.19 -4.21 0.08
C PHE A 299 13.33 -5.06 -0.48
N GLU A 300 14.51 -4.93 0.11
CA GLU A 300 15.56 -5.94 0.01
C GLU A 300 15.26 -7.06 1.00
N ALA A 301 15.52 -8.28 0.57
CA ALA A 301 15.45 -9.46 1.42
C ALA A 301 16.58 -10.43 1.09
N LYS A 302 16.85 -11.33 2.03
CA LYS A 302 17.83 -12.40 1.88
C LYS A 302 17.16 -13.74 2.14
N THR A 303 17.26 -14.63 1.17
CA THR A 303 16.77 -16.01 1.27
C THR A 303 17.57 -16.82 2.28
N GLU A 304 17.03 -17.93 2.75
CA GLU A 304 17.75 -18.86 3.64
C GLU A 304 19.04 -19.42 3.00
N SER A 305 19.12 -19.51 1.66
CA SER A 305 20.32 -19.90 0.92
C SER A 305 21.33 -18.76 0.74
N GLY A 306 21.03 -17.57 1.25
CA GLY A 306 21.91 -16.40 1.21
C GLY A 306 21.82 -15.55 -0.05
N VAL A 307 20.92 -15.88 -0.98
CA VAL A 307 20.67 -15.08 -2.19
C VAL A 307 19.89 -13.82 -1.82
N GLU A 308 20.36 -12.67 -2.30
CA GLU A 308 19.67 -11.38 -2.16
C GLU A 308 18.60 -11.21 -3.24
N VAL A 309 17.42 -10.75 -2.83
CA VAL A 309 16.25 -10.57 -3.69
C VAL A 309 15.59 -9.23 -3.41
N ILE A 310 14.83 -8.73 -4.39
CA ILE A 310 13.91 -7.62 -4.22
C ILE A 310 12.50 -8.17 -4.08
N VAL A 311 11.79 -7.70 -3.06
CA VAL A 311 10.39 -8.01 -2.79
C VAL A 311 9.57 -6.74 -2.98
N LYS A 312 8.60 -6.76 -3.89
CA LYS A 312 7.70 -5.64 -4.17
C LYS A 312 6.25 -6.06 -3.97
N PHE A 313 5.44 -5.11 -3.49
CA PHE A 313 3.99 -5.21 -3.49
C PHE A 313 3.39 -4.09 -4.33
N SER A 314 2.58 -4.41 -5.32
CA SER A 314 1.90 -3.42 -6.17
C SER A 314 0.42 -3.75 -6.37
N ARG A 315 -0.36 -2.81 -6.89
CA ARG A 315 -1.77 -3.02 -7.23
C ARG A 315 -1.97 -3.50 -8.67
N THR A 316 -1.00 -3.25 -9.54
CA THR A 316 -0.96 -3.66 -10.93
C THR A 316 0.46 -4.09 -11.27
N TYR A 317 0.61 -5.05 -12.18
CA TYR A 317 1.93 -5.53 -12.56
C TYR A 317 1.94 -6.22 -13.92
N GLY A 318 2.76 -5.71 -14.83
CA GLY A 318 2.98 -6.27 -16.16
C GLY A 318 3.90 -7.50 -16.15
N LYS A 319 3.45 -8.58 -15.51
CA LYS A 319 4.22 -9.85 -15.39
C LYS A 319 4.76 -10.34 -16.74
N GLU A 320 3.91 -10.38 -17.76
CA GLU A 320 4.30 -10.87 -19.10
C GLU A 320 5.42 -10.02 -19.73
N VAL A 321 5.32 -8.69 -19.62
CA VAL A 321 6.33 -7.76 -20.15
C VAL A 321 7.63 -7.90 -19.37
N HIS A 322 7.56 -8.00 -18.05
CA HIS A 322 8.74 -8.22 -17.21
C HIS A 322 9.45 -9.53 -17.58
N GLU A 323 8.74 -10.66 -17.64
CA GLU A 323 9.32 -11.94 -18.02
C GLU A 323 9.94 -11.91 -19.43
N TYR A 324 9.31 -11.20 -20.37
CA TYR A 324 9.83 -11.04 -21.72
C TYR A 324 11.12 -10.21 -21.75
N CYS A 325 11.15 -9.09 -21.03
CA CYS A 325 12.35 -8.26 -20.87
C CYS A 325 13.48 -9.01 -20.15
N ALA A 326 13.16 -9.79 -19.12
CA ALA A 326 14.13 -10.59 -18.38
C ALA A 326 14.77 -11.68 -19.25
N LYS A 327 13.98 -12.37 -20.08
CA LYS A 327 14.49 -13.36 -21.05
C LYS A 327 15.43 -12.76 -22.07
N ALA A 328 15.25 -11.49 -22.42
CA ALA A 328 16.13 -10.76 -23.32
C ALA A 328 17.35 -10.11 -22.62
N GLY A 329 17.48 -10.28 -21.30
CA GLY A 329 18.58 -9.73 -20.51
C GLY A 329 18.48 -8.22 -20.24
N VAL A 330 17.29 -7.61 -20.42
CA VAL A 330 17.07 -6.17 -20.20
C VAL A 330 16.17 -5.88 -18.98
N ALA A 331 15.93 -6.88 -18.13
CA ALA A 331 15.29 -6.75 -16.82
C ALA A 331 15.86 -7.81 -15.86
N PRO A 332 15.80 -7.60 -14.53
CA PRO A 332 16.15 -8.64 -13.56
C PRO A 332 15.26 -9.88 -13.73
N ALA A 333 15.73 -11.07 -13.32
CA ALA A 333 14.86 -12.24 -13.42
C ALA A 333 13.69 -12.14 -12.44
N LEU A 334 12.47 -12.33 -12.96
CA LEU A 334 11.29 -12.48 -12.12
C LEU A 334 11.30 -13.88 -11.49
N LEU A 335 11.40 -13.94 -10.17
CA LEU A 335 11.48 -15.19 -9.41
C LEU A 335 10.09 -15.70 -9.04
N HIS A 336 9.19 -14.81 -8.66
CA HIS A 336 7.82 -15.14 -8.30
C HIS A 336 6.90 -13.94 -8.49
N CYS A 337 5.64 -14.19 -8.88
CA CYS A 337 4.61 -13.18 -8.99
C CYS A 337 3.23 -13.83 -8.81
N GLU A 338 2.52 -13.41 -7.76
CA GLU A 338 1.18 -13.88 -7.44
C GLU A 338 0.27 -12.74 -6.96
N THR A 339 -1.04 -12.92 -7.11
CA THR A 339 -2.04 -11.99 -6.56
C THR A 339 -2.51 -12.50 -5.20
N LEU A 340 -2.36 -11.67 -4.18
CA LEU A 340 -2.83 -11.92 -2.82
C LEU A 340 -4.33 -11.67 -2.71
N VAL A 341 -4.94 -12.20 -1.65
CA VAL A 341 -6.39 -12.09 -1.38
C VAL A 341 -6.89 -10.64 -1.32
N SER A 342 -6.06 -9.72 -0.86
CA SER A 342 -6.34 -8.28 -0.80
C SER A 342 -6.25 -7.54 -2.15
N GLY A 343 -5.99 -8.26 -3.24
CA GLY A 343 -5.75 -7.69 -4.57
C GLY A 343 -4.38 -7.02 -4.71
N TRP A 344 -3.50 -7.11 -3.71
CA TRP A 344 -2.09 -6.77 -3.89
C TRP A 344 -1.39 -7.87 -4.68
N ILE A 345 -0.48 -7.49 -5.56
CA ILE A 345 0.40 -8.41 -6.27
C ILE A 345 1.70 -8.48 -5.47
N PHE A 346 2.10 -9.68 -5.09
CA PHE A 346 3.37 -9.98 -4.45
C PHE A 346 4.38 -10.41 -5.51
N ILE A 347 5.49 -9.67 -5.60
CA ILE A 347 6.52 -9.85 -6.61
C ILE A 347 7.86 -10.10 -5.91
N VAL A 348 8.57 -11.14 -6.35
CA VAL A 348 9.96 -11.40 -5.96
C VAL A 348 10.81 -11.46 -7.22
N MET A 349 11.89 -10.69 -7.25
CA MET A 349 12.83 -10.63 -8.39
C MET A 349 14.28 -10.62 -7.89
N GLU A 350 15.20 -10.92 -8.78
CA GLU A 350 16.64 -10.81 -8.48
C GLU A 350 17.03 -9.38 -8.12
N LYS A 351 17.94 -9.24 -7.15
CA LYS A 351 18.58 -7.96 -6.88
C LYS A 351 19.73 -7.76 -7.86
N SER A 352 19.68 -6.68 -8.64
CA SER A 352 20.79 -6.29 -9.51
C SER A 352 21.88 -5.55 -8.71
N ASN A 353 23.13 -5.66 -9.17
CA ASN A 353 24.25 -4.83 -8.70
C ASN A 353 24.33 -3.47 -9.42
N SER A 354 23.39 -3.21 -10.32
CA SER A 354 23.36 -2.00 -11.16
C SER A 354 22.99 -0.76 -10.37
N THR A 355 23.46 0.40 -10.84
CA THR A 355 23.15 1.71 -10.27
C THR A 355 22.02 2.37 -11.05
N LEU A 356 21.13 3.12 -10.40
CA LEU A 356 20.12 3.92 -11.10
C LEU A 356 20.79 4.83 -12.14
N LEU A 357 20.27 4.82 -13.37
CA LEU A 357 20.85 5.60 -14.48
C LEU A 357 20.89 7.09 -14.15
N VAL A 358 19.87 7.62 -13.46
CA VAL A 358 19.85 9.02 -13.02
C VAL A 358 21.06 9.39 -12.17
N ASN A 359 21.49 8.52 -11.25
CA ASN A 359 22.67 8.76 -10.42
C ASN A 359 23.95 8.72 -11.27
N VAL A 360 24.04 7.75 -12.18
CA VAL A 360 25.19 7.63 -13.10
C VAL A 360 25.33 8.88 -13.97
N LEU A 361 24.21 9.37 -14.52
CA LEU A 361 24.20 10.60 -15.32
C LEU A 361 24.56 11.83 -14.50
N GLN A 362 24.06 11.94 -13.27
CA GLN A 362 24.37 13.06 -12.35
C GLN A 362 25.81 13.08 -11.87
N GLU A 363 26.42 11.92 -11.62
CA GLU A 363 27.76 11.83 -11.04
C GLU A 363 28.86 12.00 -12.09
N ARG A 364 28.66 11.46 -13.29
CA ARG A 364 29.73 11.38 -14.30
C ARG A 364 29.28 11.48 -15.76
N GLY A 365 27.97 11.58 -16.01
CA GLY A 365 27.42 11.48 -17.36
C GLY A 365 27.60 10.10 -17.99
N LEU A 366 27.05 9.92 -19.19
CA LEU A 366 27.29 8.72 -19.98
C LEU A 366 27.21 9.07 -21.47
N ALA A 367 28.24 8.72 -22.22
CA ALA A 367 28.30 9.05 -23.64
C ALA A 367 27.10 8.46 -24.40
N ARG A 368 26.43 9.29 -25.20
CA ARG A 368 25.28 8.87 -26.03
C ARG A 368 25.57 7.62 -26.86
N GLN A 369 26.79 7.47 -27.36
CA GLN A 369 27.21 6.30 -28.16
C GLN A 369 27.13 4.97 -27.40
N LEU A 370 27.17 4.99 -26.06
CA LEU A 370 26.99 3.83 -25.20
C LEU A 370 25.50 3.55 -24.93
N LEU A 371 24.70 4.61 -24.74
CA LEU A 371 23.28 4.50 -24.40
C LEU A 371 22.40 4.17 -25.60
N GLU A 372 22.64 4.82 -26.75
CA GLU A 372 21.79 4.73 -27.93
C GLU A 372 21.59 3.30 -28.45
N PRO A 373 22.61 2.43 -28.53
CA PRO A 373 22.40 1.03 -28.90
C PRO A 373 21.51 0.28 -27.90
N LYS A 374 21.62 0.56 -26.60
CA LYS A 374 20.86 -0.12 -25.53
C LYS A 374 19.42 0.35 -25.48
N ILE A 375 19.18 1.63 -25.69
CA ILE A 375 17.83 2.18 -25.83
C ILE A 375 17.15 1.61 -27.08
N ASN A 376 17.86 1.53 -28.21
CA ASN A 376 17.30 0.92 -29.42
C ASN A 376 16.98 -0.57 -29.24
N GLN A 377 17.80 -1.32 -28.49
CA GLN A 377 17.49 -2.69 -28.10
C GLN A 377 16.17 -2.79 -27.31
N ILE A 378 15.95 -1.90 -26.34
CA ILE A 378 14.69 -1.85 -25.56
C ILE A 378 13.50 -1.55 -26.48
N ARG A 379 13.62 -0.57 -27.38
CA ARG A 379 12.58 -0.20 -28.35
C ARG A 379 12.17 -1.38 -29.21
N GLU A 380 13.15 -2.01 -29.85
CA GLU A 380 12.92 -3.15 -30.74
C GLU A 380 12.28 -4.31 -29.99
N LEU A 381 12.75 -4.57 -28.76
CA LEU A 381 12.21 -5.62 -27.92
C LEU A 381 10.72 -5.39 -27.61
N LEU A 382 10.36 -4.24 -27.06
CA LEU A 382 8.97 -3.93 -26.71
C LEU A 382 8.06 -3.94 -27.96
N ARG A 383 8.53 -3.34 -29.06
CA ARG A 383 7.80 -3.31 -30.34
C ARG A 383 7.55 -4.70 -30.90
N ALA A 384 8.50 -5.63 -30.78
CA ALA A 384 8.37 -6.98 -31.32
C ALA A 384 7.17 -7.77 -30.76
N LYS A 385 6.69 -7.41 -29.57
CA LYS A 385 5.49 -8.01 -28.94
C LYS A 385 4.34 -7.05 -28.74
N ASN A 386 4.44 -5.84 -29.29
CA ASN A 386 3.46 -4.77 -29.08
C ASN A 386 3.24 -4.49 -27.58
N PHE A 387 4.33 -4.47 -26.82
CA PHE A 387 4.32 -4.16 -25.40
C PHE A 387 4.60 -2.68 -25.16
N VAL A 388 4.06 -2.19 -24.06
CA VAL A 388 4.33 -0.87 -23.48
C VAL A 388 4.69 -1.05 -22.01
N HIS A 389 5.54 -0.19 -21.51
CA HIS A 389 5.90 -0.12 -20.10
C HIS A 389 5.11 0.97 -19.37
N GLY A 390 4.93 2.12 -20.01
CA GLY A 390 4.11 3.24 -19.54
C GLY A 390 4.82 4.22 -18.61
N ASP A 391 5.95 3.82 -18.03
CA ASP A 391 6.79 4.66 -17.15
C ASP A 391 8.30 4.49 -17.41
N LEU A 392 8.77 4.47 -18.67
CA LEU A 392 10.21 4.32 -19.03
C LEU A 392 11.08 5.55 -18.75
N ARG A 393 10.86 6.20 -17.62
CA ARG A 393 11.67 7.32 -17.17
C ARG A 393 13.07 6.87 -16.81
N VAL A 394 14.01 7.82 -16.79
CA VAL A 394 15.39 7.59 -16.34
C VAL A 394 15.48 6.99 -14.91
N SER A 395 14.47 7.24 -14.06
CA SER A 395 14.37 6.69 -12.70
C SER A 395 14.07 5.18 -12.66
N ASN A 396 13.54 4.64 -13.76
CA ASN A 396 13.18 3.23 -13.92
C ASN A 396 14.17 2.50 -14.85
N LEU A 397 15.35 3.09 -15.03
CA LEU A 397 16.46 2.51 -15.77
C LEU A 397 17.68 2.37 -14.84
N MET A 398 18.37 1.24 -14.94
CA MET A 398 19.61 0.98 -14.21
C MET A 398 20.75 0.68 -15.17
N TRP A 399 21.94 1.14 -14.82
CA TRP A 399 23.17 0.95 -15.58
C TRP A 399 24.11 -0.02 -14.85
N GLU A 400 24.53 -1.06 -15.56
CA GLU A 400 25.52 -2.02 -15.10
C GLU A 400 26.89 -1.69 -15.70
N GLU A 401 27.84 -1.30 -14.85
CA GLU A 401 29.09 -0.71 -15.31
C GLU A 401 30.00 -1.72 -16.03
N ASP A 402 30.12 -2.94 -15.49
CA ASP A 402 31.03 -3.95 -16.00
C ASP A 402 30.55 -4.53 -17.34
N LYS A 403 29.23 -4.68 -17.49
CA LYS A 403 28.61 -5.23 -18.69
C LYS A 403 28.26 -4.17 -19.73
N LYS A 404 28.25 -2.89 -19.33
CA LYS A 404 27.76 -1.77 -20.13
C LYS A 404 26.33 -2.01 -20.62
N GLU A 405 25.50 -2.55 -19.72
CA GLU A 405 24.12 -2.93 -20.01
C GLU A 405 23.12 -2.01 -19.33
N LEU A 406 21.98 -1.82 -19.98
CA LEU A 406 20.85 -1.05 -19.48
C LEU A 406 19.72 -2.00 -19.10
N THR A 407 19.22 -1.85 -17.87
CA THR A 407 18.17 -2.72 -17.31
C THR A 407 16.94 -1.89 -16.96
N ILE A 408 15.77 -2.38 -17.34
CA ILE A 408 14.47 -1.81 -17.02
C ILE A 408 13.96 -2.40 -15.70
N ILE A 409 13.35 -1.55 -14.88
CA ILE A 409 12.71 -1.89 -13.62
C ILE A 409 11.34 -1.22 -13.55
N ASP A 410 10.54 -1.61 -12.55
CA ASP A 410 9.21 -1.03 -12.28
C ASP A 410 8.15 -1.24 -13.37
N PHE A 411 7.73 -2.50 -13.55
CA PHE A 411 6.72 -2.91 -14.53
C PHE A 411 5.27 -2.72 -14.05
N ASP A 412 5.00 -1.82 -13.11
CA ASP A 412 3.67 -1.70 -12.47
C ASP A 412 2.55 -1.36 -13.46
N TRP A 413 2.87 -0.62 -14.53
CA TRP A 413 1.91 -0.21 -15.56
C TRP A 413 2.10 -0.93 -16.89
N ALA A 414 3.08 -1.81 -16.97
CA ALA A 414 3.45 -2.46 -18.20
C ALA A 414 2.37 -3.45 -18.67
N GLY A 415 2.24 -3.60 -19.97
CA GLY A 415 1.34 -4.56 -20.58
C GLY A 415 1.34 -4.46 -22.09
N LYS A 416 0.29 -4.99 -22.70
CA LYS A 416 0.12 -4.92 -24.15
C LYS A 416 -0.46 -3.57 -24.57
N CYS A 417 0.12 -2.97 -25.60
CA CYS A 417 -0.31 -1.69 -26.14
C CYS A 417 -1.79 -1.77 -26.54
N GLY A 418 -2.60 -0.83 -26.06
CA GLY A 418 -4.05 -0.82 -26.29
C GLY A 418 -4.89 -1.55 -25.23
N GLU A 419 -4.26 -2.33 -24.34
CA GLU A 419 -4.97 -3.12 -23.32
C GLU A 419 -4.76 -2.58 -21.89
N VAL A 420 -3.65 -1.87 -21.64
CA VAL A 420 -3.36 -1.23 -20.35
C VAL A 420 -3.63 0.28 -20.37
N VAL A 421 -4.02 0.82 -19.22
CA VAL A 421 -4.37 2.23 -19.02
C VAL A 421 -3.60 2.81 -17.83
N TYR A 422 -3.36 4.12 -17.86
CA TYR A 422 -2.82 4.84 -16.71
C TYR A 422 -3.80 4.80 -15.53
N PRO A 423 -3.28 4.76 -14.28
CA PRO A 423 -4.13 4.76 -13.10
C PRO A 423 -5.12 5.93 -13.08
N PRO A 424 -6.37 5.73 -12.59
CA PRO A 424 -7.35 6.81 -12.46
C PRO A 424 -6.90 7.96 -11.57
N LEU A 425 -5.92 7.71 -10.70
CA LEU A 425 -5.35 8.68 -9.77
C LEU A 425 -3.90 9.00 -10.14
N ILE A 426 -3.51 8.94 -11.41
CA ILE A 426 -2.17 9.37 -11.85
C ILE A 426 -1.94 10.85 -11.49
N ASN A 427 -0.72 11.18 -11.06
CA ASN A 427 -0.35 12.56 -10.78
C ASN A 427 -0.30 13.37 -12.09
N THR A 428 -1.26 14.26 -12.33
CA THR A 428 -1.32 15.09 -13.54
C THR A 428 -0.50 16.37 -13.48
N THR A 429 0.19 16.67 -12.36
CA THR A 429 1.01 17.88 -12.23
C THR A 429 2.45 17.68 -12.72
N ALA A 430 2.87 16.43 -12.91
CA ALA A 430 4.18 16.12 -13.48
C ALA A 430 4.20 16.34 -14.99
N HIS A 431 5.39 16.53 -15.56
CA HIS A 431 5.58 16.66 -17.00
C HIS A 431 5.48 15.31 -17.69
N TRP A 432 4.29 14.98 -18.19
CA TRP A 432 4.05 13.76 -18.97
C TRP A 432 4.09 14.03 -20.48
N PRO A 433 4.39 12.99 -21.30
CA PRO A 433 4.15 13.04 -22.75
C PRO A 433 2.70 13.42 -23.08
N ASP A 434 2.49 14.03 -24.25
CA ASP A 434 1.16 14.32 -24.77
C ASP A 434 0.30 13.05 -24.83
N GLY A 435 -0.95 13.15 -24.39
CA GLY A 435 -1.91 12.03 -24.39
C GLY A 435 -2.01 11.26 -23.06
N VAL A 436 -1.05 11.41 -22.15
CA VAL A 436 -1.11 10.82 -20.81
C VAL A 436 -2.18 11.50 -19.96
N ALA A 437 -3.15 10.72 -19.47
CA ALA A 437 -4.21 11.20 -18.59
C ALA A 437 -4.83 10.04 -17.78
N PRO A 438 -5.55 10.35 -16.68
CA PRO A 438 -6.24 9.35 -15.88
C PRO A 438 -7.13 8.41 -16.70
N GLY A 439 -6.92 7.10 -16.54
CA GLY A 439 -7.70 6.06 -17.22
C GLY A 439 -7.51 6.00 -18.75
N LYS A 440 -6.55 6.73 -19.31
CA LYS A 440 -6.23 6.67 -20.75
C LYS A 440 -5.28 5.54 -21.05
N VAL A 441 -5.38 5.01 -22.26
CA VAL A 441 -4.53 3.93 -22.78
C VAL A 441 -3.07 4.35 -22.74
N ILE A 442 -2.21 3.41 -22.37
CA ILE A 442 -0.76 3.56 -22.46
C ILE A 442 -0.34 3.21 -23.89
N GLU A 443 0.22 4.19 -24.59
CA GLU A 443 0.64 4.07 -25.99
C GLU A 443 2.16 3.96 -26.10
N ALA A 444 2.65 3.28 -27.14
CA ALA A 444 4.08 3.16 -27.39
C ALA A 444 4.77 4.53 -27.57
N ALA A 445 4.06 5.54 -28.06
CA ALA A 445 4.59 6.90 -28.19
C ALA A 445 5.01 7.52 -26.84
N HIS A 446 4.35 7.15 -25.74
CA HIS A 446 4.72 7.62 -24.41
C HIS A 446 6.08 7.05 -23.97
N ASP A 447 6.32 5.77 -24.25
CA ASP A 447 7.60 5.11 -23.98
C ASP A 447 8.72 5.69 -24.86
N GLU A 448 8.44 5.90 -26.15
CA GLU A 448 9.40 6.48 -27.10
C GLU A 448 9.83 7.90 -26.67
N TYR A 449 8.88 8.73 -26.22
CA TYR A 449 9.17 10.06 -25.67
C TYR A 449 10.16 10.00 -24.51
N TRP A 450 9.96 9.09 -23.55
CA TRP A 450 10.85 8.98 -22.40
C TRP A 450 12.25 8.50 -22.80
N LEU A 451 12.34 7.54 -23.73
CA LEU A 451 13.60 7.02 -24.23
C LEU A 451 14.37 8.08 -25.06
N ASP A 452 13.68 8.88 -25.86
CA ASP A 452 14.30 10.03 -26.55
C ASP A 452 14.82 11.06 -25.56
N LEU A 453 14.03 11.39 -24.52
CA LEU A 453 14.45 12.31 -23.48
C LEU A 453 15.73 11.84 -22.79
N VAL A 454 15.88 10.54 -22.51
CA VAL A 454 17.11 9.98 -21.92
C VAL A 454 18.33 10.21 -22.81
N LEU A 455 18.18 10.16 -24.14
CA LEU A 455 19.27 10.43 -25.10
C LEU A 455 19.61 11.91 -25.26
N GLU A 456 18.71 12.79 -24.85
CA GLU A 456 18.88 14.25 -24.89
C GLU A 456 19.47 14.82 -23.60
N LEU A 457 19.56 14.02 -22.53
CA LEU A 457 20.21 14.41 -21.28
C LEU A 457 21.71 14.64 -21.54
N ASP A 458 22.15 15.88 -21.35
CA ASP A 458 23.55 16.24 -21.53
C ASP A 458 24.44 15.69 -20.41
N GLU A 459 25.70 15.42 -20.73
CA GLU A 459 26.77 15.13 -19.77
C GLU A 459 26.88 16.28 -18.76
N VAL A 460 27.28 15.98 -17.53
CA VAL A 460 27.60 17.02 -16.53
C VAL A 460 28.70 17.91 -17.11
N THR A 461 28.33 19.06 -17.64
CA THR A 461 29.29 20.12 -17.94
C THR A 461 29.59 20.82 -16.63
N GLU A 462 30.76 20.47 -16.07
CA GLU A 462 31.54 21.07 -14.97
C GLU A 462 30.84 22.02 -13.99
#